data_AF-A0A660YWB6-F1
#
_entry.id   AF-A0A660YWB6-F1
#
_cell.length_a   1.000
_cell.length_b   1.000
_cell.length_c   1.000
_cell.angle_alpha   90.00
_cell.angle_beta   90.00
_cell.angle_gamma   90.00
#
_symmetry.space_group_name_H-M   'P 1'
#
loop_
_entity.id
_entity.type
_entity.pdbx_description
1 polymer ?
#
loop_
_entity_poly.entity_id
_entity_poly.type
_entity_poly.pdbx_seq_one_letter_code
_entity_poly.pdbx_strand_id
1 'polypeptide(L)' 'HNREDDQLRFGVQLEASLGGIIPGLYGDLNWGYIKNNSNDSFYNYNNQVFSAGLEFVF' A
#
# COMPACT_ATOMS: atom_id res chain seq x y z
N HIS A 1 -20.11 -10.68 22.99
CA HIS A 1 -20.02 -9.42 22.23
C HIS A 1 -19.58 -9.81 20.84
N ASN A 2 -20.39 -9.54 19.81
CA ASN A 2 -19.99 -9.81 18.43
C ASN A 2 -19.07 -8.68 17.97
N ARG A 3 -17.92 -9.05 17.38
CA ARG A 3 -16.95 -8.11 16.83
C ARG A 3 -17.46 -7.59 15.49
N GLU A 4 -17.56 -6.28 15.36
CA GLU A 4 -17.82 -5.61 14.08
C GLU A 4 -16.56 -4.85 13.68
N ASP A 5 -16.10 -5.06 12.46
CA ASP A 5 -14.94 -4.37 11.90
C ASP A 5 -15.25 -3.86 10.51
N ASP A 6 -15.15 -2.55 10.36
CA ASP A 6 -15.19 -1.90 9.07
C ASP A 6 -13.79 -1.41 8.71
N GLN A 7 -13.23 -1.96 7.64
CA GLN A 7 -11.89 -1.64 7.20
C GLN A 7 -11.91 -0.83 5.90
N LEU A 8 -11.35 0.38 5.96
CA LEU A 8 -11.14 1.24 4.80
C LEU A 8 -9.66 1.25 4.42
N ARG A 9 -9.38 1.07 3.13
CA ARG A 9 -8.04 1.17 2.57
C ARG A 9 -8.03 2.17 1.43
N PHE A 10 -7.04 3.06 1.42
CA PHE A 10 -6.77 3.94 0.30
C PHE A 10 -5.26 4.01 0.07
N GLY A 11 -4.84 4.28 -1.16
CA GLY A 11 -3.42 4.37 -1.47
C GLY A 11 -3.16 5.10 -2.77
N VAL A 12 -1.92 5.55 -2.92
CA VAL A 12 -1.38 6.18 -4.12
C VAL A 12 -0.14 5.41 -4.53
N GLN A 13 -0.02 5.14 -5.83
CA GLN A 13 1.15 4.52 -6.44
C GLN A 13 1.74 5.48 -7.47
N LEU A 14 3.05 5.61 -7.44
CA LEU A 14 3.83 6.29 -8.47
C LEU A 14 4.72 5.25 -9.14
N GLU A 15 4.63 5.13 -10.45
CA GLU A 15 5.45 4.25 -11.25
C GLU A 15 6.29 5.07 -12.24
N ALA A 16 7.56 4.68 -12.39
CA ALA A 16 8.48 5.31 -13.32
C ALA A 16 9.22 4.26 -14.14
N SER A 17 9.28 4.48 -15.46
CA SER A 17 10.17 3.69 -16.33
C SER A 17 11.61 4.11 -16.08
N LEU A 18 12.45 3.14 -15.71
CA LEU A 18 13.91 3.27 -15.58
C LEU A 18 14.62 2.77 -16.86
N GLY A 19 13.89 2.69 -17.97
CA GLY A 19 14.32 2.20 -19.27
C GLY A 19 15.52 2.94 -19.89
N GLY A 20 15.87 4.13 -19.37
CA GLY A 20 17.09 4.84 -19.74
C GLY A 20 18.39 4.17 -19.27
N ILE A 21 18.31 3.23 -18.32
CA ILE A 21 19.47 2.48 -17.78
C ILE A 21 19.39 1.01 -18.21
N ILE A 22 18.23 0.37 -18.02
CA ILE A 22 17.99 -1.01 -18.45
C ILE A 22 16.60 -1.07 -19.11
N PRO A 23 16.50 -1.39 -20.41
CA PRO A 23 15.20 -1.57 -21.07
C PRO A 23 14.34 -2.57 -20.31
N GLY A 24 13.07 -2.23 -20.07
CA GLY A 24 12.14 -3.08 -19.32
C GLY A 24 12.20 -2.96 -17.80
N LEU A 25 13.11 -2.13 -17.24
CA LEU A 25 13.13 -1.84 -15.80
C LEU A 25 12.13 -0.74 -15.44
N TYR A 26 11.32 -1.00 -14.43
CA TYR A 26 10.38 -0.06 -13.81
C TYR A 26 10.66 0.01 -12.32
N GLY A 27 10.45 1.19 -11.74
CA GLY A 27 10.45 1.38 -10.30
C GLY A 27 9.11 1.93 -9.85
N ASP A 28 8.66 1.48 -8.69
CA ASP A 28 7.41 1.94 -8.10
C ASP A 28 7.60 2.37 -6.64
N LEU A 29 6.83 3.39 -6.26
CA LEU A 29 6.68 3.85 -4.88
C LEU A 29 5.21 3.84 -4.53
N ASN A 30 4.86 3.18 -3.43
CA ASN A 30 3.50 3.10 -2.95
C ASN A 30 3.41 3.71 -1.56
N TRP A 31 2.32 4.44 -1.35
CA TRP A 31 1.86 4.83 -0.04
C TRP A 31 0.42 4.37 0.14
N GLY A 32 0.17 3.65 1.22
CA GLY A 32 -1.14 3.14 1.59
C GLY A 32 -1.53 3.57 3.00
N TYR A 33 -2.79 3.87 3.19
CA TYR A 33 -3.42 4.08 4.48
C TYR A 33 -4.50 3.04 4.72
N ILE A 34 -4.48 2.47 5.91
CA ILE A 34 -5.42 1.47 6.37
C ILE A 34 -6.05 1.97 7.66
N LYS A 35 -7.38 2.08 7.69
CA LYS A 35 -8.14 2.36 8.91
C LYS A 35 -9.07 1.20 9.19
N ASN A 36 -8.96 0.64 10.38
CA ASN A 36 -9.88 -0.37 10.88
C ASN A 36 -10.72 0.25 11.99
N ASN A 37 -12.01 0.41 11.76
CA ASN A 37 -12.96 0.84 12.75
C ASN A 37 -13.61 -0.40 13.38
N SER A 38 -13.17 -0.76 14.57
CA SER A 38 -13.68 -1.90 15.32
C SER A 38 -14.44 -1.43 16.56
N ASN A 39 -15.47 -2.18 16.94
CA ASN A 39 -16.12 -2.00 18.25
C ASN A 39 -15.24 -2.50 19.41
N ASP A 40 -14.15 -3.20 19.11
CA ASP A 40 -13.10 -3.58 20.04
C ASP A 40 -11.91 -2.60 19.95
N SER A 41 -11.60 -1.95 21.06
CA SER A 41 -10.52 -0.95 21.15
C SER A 41 -9.15 -1.51 20.78
N PHE A 42 -8.89 -2.80 21.05
CA PHE A 42 -7.62 -3.43 20.69
C PHE A 42 -7.45 -3.54 19.16
N TYR A 43 -8.55 -3.63 18.41
CA TYR A 43 -8.56 -3.77 16.96
C TYR A 43 -8.90 -2.47 16.24
N ASN A 44 -9.14 -1.36 16.94
CA ASN A 44 -9.32 -0.05 16.32
C ASN A 44 -7.95 0.58 16.05
N TYR A 45 -7.51 0.60 14.79
CA TYR A 45 -6.18 1.08 14.43
C TYR A 45 -6.16 1.83 13.10
N ASN A 46 -5.15 2.68 12.96
CA ASN A 46 -4.79 3.33 11.71
C ASN A 46 -3.33 2.97 11.40
N ASN A 47 -3.05 2.55 10.18
CA ASN A 47 -1.70 2.20 9.74
C ASN A 47 -1.35 2.90 8.43
N GLN A 48 -0.09 3.27 8.28
CA GLN A 48 0.49 3.79 7.05
C GLN A 48 1.55 2.82 6.56
N VAL A 49 1.41 2.37 5.32
CA VAL A 49 2.31 1.43 4.67
C VAL A 49 3.03 2.15 3.56
N PHE A 50 4.35 2.08 3.57
CA PHE A 50 5.19 2.57 2.49
C PHE A 50 5.93 1.39 1.88
N SER A 51 5.93 1.28 0.57
CA SER A 51 6.72 0.28 -0.14
C SER A 51 7.38 0.88 -1.37
N ALA A 52 8.52 0.32 -1.73
CA ALA A 52 9.23 0.60 -2.96
C ALA A 52 9.49 -0.73 -3.66
N GLY A 53 9.35 -0.75 -4.98
CA GLY A 53 9.58 -1.93 -5.79
C GLY A 53 10.40 -1.63 -7.03
N LEU A 54 10.97 -2.70 -7.58
CA LEU A 54 11.63 -2.73 -8.87
C LEU A 54 11.05 -3.91 -9.63
N GLU A 55 10.54 -3.65 -10.82
CA GLU A 55 9.97 -4.66 -11.70
C GLU A 55 10.75 -4.72 -13.01
N PHE A 56 10.92 -5.92 -13.54
CA PHE A 56 11.60 -6.14 -14.81
C PHE A 56 10.68 -6.89 -15.77
N VAL A 57 10.36 -6.27 -16.89
CA VAL A 57 9.53 -6.84 -17.96
C VAL A 57 10.43 -7.29 -19.11
N PHE A 58 10.48 -8.60 -19.36
CA PHE A 58 11.25 -9.23 -20.44
C PHE A 58 10.47 -9.32 -21.75
#